data_AF-A0AAD3N905-F1
#
_entry.id   AF-A0AAD3N905-F1
#
_cell.length_a   1.000
_cell.length_b   1.000
_cell.length_c   1.000
_cell.angle_alpha   90.00
_cell.angle_beta   90.00
_cell.angle_gamma   90.00
#
_symmetry.space_group_name_H-M   'P 1'
#
loop_
_entity.id
_entity.type
_entity.pdbx_description
1 polymer ?
#
loop_
_entity_poly.entity_id
_entity_poly.type
_entity_poly.pdbx_seq_one_letter_code
_entity_poly.pdbx_strand_id
1 'polypeptide(L)'
;MSAAQSQSTLEAKLEALQCHFTWDLDPSRSKLFRLRDKLEDIGTVEGYNWLGHIYNLQGYIHYQLGFTDNARSFFSRAAEAFRQMRNTVSDEGPWLVVNYGNQAWLHYHQGEQAESQAYLSKVYALMTEYPSPSQDELHPEIYAEKAWTLMKFNREKKQLAADYFQRAIRMQPDMVEWQSSHVLALVNVFKHSNKNLSGDILEKMKIAKEHDPENLYLAALYLEACAMKGQKIEDEAQ
;
A
#
# COMPACT_ATOMS: atom_id res chain seq x y z
N MET A 1 -20.66 32.52 -3.34
CA MET A 1 -19.26 32.08 -3.09
C MET A 1 -18.49 32.24 -4.40
N SER A 2 -17.27 32.78 -4.37
CA SER A 2 -16.45 32.94 -5.59
C SER A 2 -15.77 31.61 -5.97
N ALA A 3 -15.40 31.44 -7.24
CA ALA A 3 -14.71 30.25 -7.75
C ALA A 3 -13.40 29.96 -6.98
N ALA A 4 -12.66 31.00 -6.62
CA ALA A 4 -11.44 30.89 -5.81
C ALA A 4 -11.72 30.38 -4.39
N GLN A 5 -12.82 30.83 -3.77
CA GLN A 5 -13.21 30.40 -2.43
C GLN A 5 -13.71 28.95 -2.43
N SER A 6 -14.49 28.54 -3.45
CA SER A 6 -14.89 27.13 -3.62
C SER A 6 -13.70 26.21 -3.87
N GLN A 7 -12.71 26.64 -4.66
CA GLN A 7 -11.51 25.86 -4.94
C GLN A 7 -10.65 25.66 -3.67
N SER A 8 -10.42 26.74 -2.90
CA SER A 8 -9.70 26.65 -1.62
C SER A 8 -10.41 25.75 -0.58
N THR A 9 -11.74 25.65 -0.65
CA THR A 9 -12.52 24.80 0.25
C THR A 9 -12.46 23.33 -0.16
N LEU A 10 -12.34 23.05 -1.46
CA LEU A 10 -12.17 21.70 -1.96
C LEU A 10 -10.77 21.16 -1.64
N GLU A 11 -9.73 21.96 -1.88
CA GLU A 11 -8.34 21.59 -1.57
C GLU A 11 -8.16 21.17 -0.13
N ALA A 12 -8.66 21.98 0.83
CA ALA A 12 -8.60 21.64 2.26
C ALA A 12 -9.28 20.31 2.61
N LYS A 13 -10.35 19.93 1.89
CA LYS A 13 -10.99 18.62 2.06
C LYS A 13 -10.17 17.48 1.46
N LEU A 14 -9.51 17.73 0.32
CA LEU A 14 -8.63 16.76 -0.33
C LEU A 14 -7.37 16.49 0.50
N GLU A 15 -6.82 17.52 1.15
CA GLU A 15 -5.69 17.41 2.09
C GLU A 15 -6.00 16.51 3.30
N ALA A 16 -7.27 16.41 3.71
CA ALA A 16 -7.70 15.56 4.81
C ALA A 16 -7.84 14.07 4.43
N LEU A 17 -7.84 13.73 3.13
CA LEU A 17 -8.01 12.35 2.68
C LEU A 17 -6.79 11.50 3.02
N GLN A 18 -6.99 10.19 3.16
CA GLN A 18 -5.88 9.23 3.27
C GLN A 18 -5.63 8.61 1.90
N CYS A 19 -4.66 9.16 1.16
CA CYS A 19 -4.23 8.61 -0.11
C CYS A 19 -2.76 8.97 -0.42
N HIS A 20 -2.24 8.56 -1.57
CA HIS A 20 -0.81 8.71 -1.88
C HIS A 20 -0.36 10.18 -1.98
N PHE A 21 -1.28 11.08 -2.33
CA PHE A 21 -1.04 12.51 -2.41
C PHE A 21 -0.88 13.17 -1.03
N THR A 22 -1.35 12.55 0.05
CA THR A 22 -1.36 13.09 1.42
C THR A 22 -0.52 12.28 2.41
N TRP A 23 0.29 11.32 1.92
CA TRP A 23 1.13 10.46 2.77
C TRP A 23 2.58 10.93 2.89
N ASP A 24 2.88 12.15 2.43
CA ASP A 24 4.21 12.78 2.48
C ASP A 24 5.32 11.85 1.98
N LEU A 25 5.09 11.23 0.82
CA LEU A 25 6.01 10.23 0.27
C LEU A 25 7.33 10.85 -0.23
N ASP A 26 7.29 12.12 -0.63
CA ASP A 26 8.38 12.99 -1.13
C ASP A 26 9.57 12.28 -1.80
N PRO A 27 9.33 11.49 -2.88
CA PRO A 27 10.41 10.80 -3.56
C PRO A 27 11.12 11.72 -4.56
N SER A 28 12.45 11.68 -4.58
CA SER A 28 13.22 12.23 -5.70
C SER A 28 12.79 11.62 -7.04
N ARG A 29 12.92 12.39 -8.13
CA ARG A 29 12.56 11.92 -9.49
C ARG A 29 13.28 10.63 -9.89
N SER A 30 14.53 10.44 -9.49
CA SER A 30 15.29 9.21 -9.76
C SER A 30 14.73 8.00 -8.98
N LYS A 31 14.25 8.22 -7.74
CA LYS A 31 13.57 7.19 -6.95
C LYS A 31 12.24 6.80 -7.59
N LEU A 32 11.47 7.75 -8.13
CA LEU A 32 10.22 7.48 -8.84
C LEU A 32 10.42 6.55 -10.03
N PHE A 33 11.42 6.80 -10.89
CA PHE A 33 11.73 5.90 -12.01
C PHE A 33 12.09 4.49 -11.53
N ARG A 34 12.96 4.37 -10.52
CA ARG A 34 13.31 3.06 -9.94
C ARG A 34 12.11 2.33 -9.35
N LEU A 35 11.15 3.04 -8.77
CA LEU A 35 9.93 2.45 -8.23
C LEU A 35 8.99 1.99 -9.34
N ARG A 36 8.82 2.80 -10.39
CA ARG A 36 8.03 2.42 -11.58
C ARG A 36 8.51 1.09 -12.14
N ASP A 37 9.80 0.97 -12.43
CA ASP A 37 10.38 -0.23 -13.04
C ASP A 37 10.19 -1.46 -12.12
N LYS A 38 10.43 -1.30 -10.82
CA LYS A 38 10.20 -2.39 -9.84
C LYS A 38 8.75 -2.84 -9.74
N LEU A 39 7.80 -1.92 -9.85
CA LEU A 39 6.38 -2.24 -9.73
C LEU A 39 5.83 -2.95 -10.97
N GLU A 40 6.44 -2.72 -12.15
CA GLU A 40 6.15 -3.50 -13.35
C GLU A 40 6.53 -4.98 -13.16
N ASP A 41 7.66 -5.26 -12.51
CA ASP A 41 8.10 -6.63 -12.21
C ASP A 41 7.19 -7.32 -11.16
N ILE A 42 6.83 -6.61 -10.09
CA ILE A 42 6.03 -7.14 -8.96
C ILE A 42 4.64 -7.60 -9.41
N GLY A 43 4.04 -6.93 -10.40
CA GLY A 43 2.72 -7.27 -10.95
C GLY A 43 2.60 -8.69 -11.53
N THR A 44 3.70 -9.44 -11.63
CA THR A 44 3.75 -10.80 -12.20
C THR A 44 3.91 -11.93 -11.17
N VAL A 45 4.34 -11.69 -9.92
CA VAL A 45 4.67 -12.76 -8.94
C VAL A 45 4.08 -12.53 -7.54
N GLU A 46 4.25 -11.34 -6.96
CA GLU A 46 3.65 -10.95 -5.66
C GLU A 46 2.25 -10.32 -5.83
N GLY A 47 1.85 -10.12 -7.09
CA GLY A 47 0.85 -9.15 -7.47
C GLY A 47 -0.58 -9.54 -7.14
N TYR A 48 -0.94 -10.81 -6.90
CA TYR A 48 -2.36 -11.14 -6.83
C TYR A 48 -3.08 -10.43 -5.69
N ASN A 49 -2.61 -10.53 -4.44
CA ASN A 49 -3.29 -9.93 -3.27
C ASN A 49 -3.08 -8.41 -3.16
N TRP A 50 -2.01 -7.88 -3.76
CA TRP A 50 -1.67 -6.45 -3.69
C TRP A 50 -1.87 -5.69 -5.00
N LEU A 51 -2.46 -6.29 -6.04
CA LEU A 51 -2.52 -5.71 -7.40
C LEU A 51 -3.18 -4.33 -7.43
N GLY A 52 -4.31 -4.17 -6.72
CA GLY A 52 -5.01 -2.90 -6.63
C GLY A 52 -4.12 -1.80 -6.03
N HIS A 53 -3.41 -2.14 -4.96
CA HIS A 53 -2.46 -1.26 -4.27
C HIS A 53 -1.24 -0.94 -5.15
N ILE A 54 -0.72 -1.92 -5.89
CA ILE A 54 0.36 -1.72 -6.88
C ILE A 54 -0.09 -0.72 -7.94
N TYR A 55 -1.29 -0.89 -8.51
CA TYR A 55 -1.83 0.02 -9.51
C TYR A 55 -2.11 1.42 -8.93
N ASN A 56 -2.59 1.54 -7.69
CA ASN A 56 -2.72 2.84 -7.02
C ASN A 56 -1.36 3.55 -6.92
N LEU A 57 -0.31 2.85 -6.48
CA LEU A 57 1.02 3.44 -6.37
C LEU A 57 1.61 3.78 -7.74
N GLN A 58 1.43 2.92 -8.75
CA GLN A 58 1.84 3.22 -10.13
C GLN A 58 1.12 4.46 -10.65
N GLY A 59 -0.18 4.61 -10.42
CA GLY A 59 -0.93 5.80 -10.82
C GLY A 59 -0.35 7.08 -10.22
N TYR A 60 -0.06 7.07 -8.91
CA TYR A 60 0.62 8.19 -8.25
C TYR A 60 2.01 8.47 -8.83
N ILE A 61 2.84 7.45 -9.03
CA ILE A 61 4.20 7.60 -9.59
C ILE A 61 4.15 8.19 -11.00
N HIS A 62 3.26 7.70 -11.85
CA HIS A 62 3.09 8.22 -13.21
C HIS A 62 2.65 9.67 -13.21
N TYR A 63 1.71 10.05 -12.32
CA TYR A 63 1.32 11.44 -12.16
C TYR A 63 2.52 12.33 -11.76
N GLN A 64 3.27 11.94 -10.73
CA GLN A 64 4.45 12.68 -10.26
C GLN A 64 5.54 12.83 -11.34
N LEU A 65 5.61 11.89 -12.28
CA LEU A 65 6.54 11.95 -13.41
C LEU A 65 6.04 12.81 -14.60
N GLY A 66 4.77 13.23 -14.58
CA GLY A 66 4.12 14.02 -15.63
C GLY A 66 3.32 13.20 -16.66
N PHE A 67 3.07 11.91 -16.40
CA PHE A 67 2.34 10.99 -17.28
C PHE A 67 0.89 10.84 -16.84
N THR A 68 0.10 11.91 -16.97
CA THR A 68 -1.28 11.98 -16.46
C THR A 68 -2.22 10.92 -17.05
N ASP A 69 -2.11 10.61 -18.34
CA ASP A 69 -2.95 9.58 -18.97
C ASP A 69 -2.67 8.18 -18.42
N ASN A 70 -1.39 7.87 -18.19
CA ASN A 70 -1.00 6.63 -17.53
C ASN A 70 -1.50 6.60 -16.09
N ALA A 71 -1.40 7.72 -15.36
CA ALA A 71 -1.92 7.81 -14.00
C ALA A 71 -3.41 7.45 -13.93
N ARG A 72 -4.21 8.03 -14.84
CA ARG A 72 -5.64 7.73 -14.98
C ARG A 72 -5.88 6.25 -15.29
N SER A 73 -5.16 5.69 -16.26
CA SER A 73 -5.26 4.28 -16.63
C SER A 73 -4.97 3.35 -15.44
N PHE A 74 -3.91 3.62 -14.68
CA PHE A 74 -3.55 2.82 -13.51
C PHE A 74 -4.58 2.94 -12.38
N PHE A 75 -5.12 4.12 -12.09
CA PHE A 75 -6.18 4.22 -11.08
C PHE A 75 -7.46 3.47 -11.48
N SER A 76 -7.82 3.44 -12.77
CA SER A 76 -8.93 2.61 -13.25
C SER A 76 -8.64 1.11 -13.11
N ARG A 77 -7.43 0.68 -13.44
CA ARG A 77 -6.98 -0.72 -13.26
C ARG A 77 -6.97 -1.13 -11.80
N ALA A 78 -6.61 -0.23 -10.89
CA ALA A 78 -6.67 -0.47 -9.45
C ALA A 78 -8.11 -0.78 -9.01
N ALA A 79 -9.07 0.07 -9.38
CA ALA A 79 -10.47 -0.15 -9.04
C ALA A 79 -11.04 -1.45 -9.64
N GLU A 80 -10.61 -1.84 -10.84
CA GLU A 80 -10.97 -3.13 -11.44
C GLU A 80 -10.34 -4.32 -10.68
N ALA A 81 -9.04 -4.23 -10.35
CA ALA A 81 -8.35 -5.28 -9.62
C ALA A 81 -8.96 -5.52 -8.22
N PHE A 82 -9.33 -4.44 -7.53
CA PHE A 82 -10.03 -4.54 -6.25
C PHE A 82 -11.37 -5.26 -6.35
N ARG A 83 -12.17 -4.94 -7.38
CA ARG A 83 -13.45 -5.61 -7.64
C ARG A 83 -13.27 -7.10 -7.92
N GLN A 84 -12.28 -7.46 -8.73
CA GLN A 84 -12.00 -8.85 -9.08
C GLN A 84 -11.48 -9.67 -7.89
N MET A 85 -10.60 -9.12 -7.06
CA MET A 85 -10.04 -9.84 -5.92
C MET A 85 -11.04 -10.08 -4.81
N ARG A 86 -11.83 -9.05 -4.50
CA ARG A 86 -12.63 -9.08 -3.27
C ARG A 86 -13.89 -9.94 -3.41
N ASN A 87 -14.28 -10.37 -4.62
CA ASN A 87 -15.36 -11.35 -4.89
C ASN A 87 -16.54 -11.22 -3.90
N THR A 88 -16.90 -9.98 -3.61
CA THR A 88 -17.85 -9.63 -2.56
C THR A 88 -19.25 -9.50 -3.13
N VAL A 89 -20.24 -9.44 -2.24
CA VAL A 89 -21.62 -9.11 -2.57
C VAL A 89 -21.75 -7.69 -3.16
N SER A 90 -20.75 -6.83 -2.94
CA SER A 90 -20.68 -5.44 -3.40
C SER A 90 -19.44 -5.21 -4.28
N ASP A 91 -19.59 -4.37 -5.31
CA ASP A 91 -18.51 -3.85 -6.14
C ASP A 91 -17.67 -2.78 -5.41
N GLU A 92 -18.18 -2.24 -4.30
CA GLU A 92 -17.50 -1.21 -3.51
C GLU A 92 -17.28 -1.66 -2.06
N GLY A 93 -16.19 -1.16 -1.47
CA GLY A 93 -15.81 -1.44 -0.10
C GLY A 93 -14.65 -0.55 0.37
N PRO A 94 -14.23 -0.68 1.63
CA PRO A 94 -13.26 0.23 2.25
C PRO A 94 -11.87 0.21 1.58
N TRP A 95 -11.52 -0.88 0.88
CA TRP A 95 -10.29 -0.99 0.09
C TRP A 95 -10.24 -0.01 -1.11
N LEU A 96 -11.35 0.62 -1.50
CA LEU A 96 -11.38 1.65 -2.54
C LEU A 96 -11.12 3.07 -2.02
N VAL A 97 -11.06 3.29 -0.71
CA VAL A 97 -10.93 4.64 -0.14
C VAL A 97 -9.69 5.38 -0.66
N VAL A 98 -8.53 4.70 -0.68
CA VAL A 98 -7.28 5.28 -1.19
C VAL A 98 -7.36 5.52 -2.69
N ASN A 99 -7.97 4.59 -3.45
CA ASN A 99 -8.15 4.74 -4.89
C ASN A 99 -9.01 5.95 -5.24
N TYR A 100 -10.19 6.10 -4.62
CA TYR A 100 -11.07 7.24 -4.83
C TYR A 100 -10.43 8.55 -4.35
N GLY A 101 -9.66 8.52 -3.26
CA GLY A 101 -8.87 9.67 -2.84
C GLY A 101 -7.80 10.08 -3.87
N ASN A 102 -7.10 9.12 -4.47
CA ASN A 102 -6.16 9.38 -5.56
C ASN A 102 -6.86 9.96 -6.80
N GLN A 103 -8.01 9.42 -7.19
CA GLN A 103 -8.79 9.94 -8.33
C GLN A 103 -9.31 11.36 -8.06
N ALA A 104 -9.77 11.65 -6.83
CA ALA A 104 -10.20 12.99 -6.44
C ALA A 104 -9.07 14.03 -6.62
N TRP A 105 -7.86 13.70 -6.20
CA TRP A 105 -6.66 14.55 -6.39
C TRP A 105 -6.27 14.69 -7.87
N LEU A 106 -6.30 13.60 -8.64
CA LEU A 106 -6.01 13.65 -10.08
C LEU A 106 -6.95 14.62 -10.81
N HIS A 107 -8.26 14.49 -10.58
CA HIS A 107 -9.26 15.37 -11.18
C HIS A 107 -9.10 16.83 -10.73
N TYR A 108 -8.81 17.05 -9.44
CA TYR A 108 -8.55 18.39 -8.91
C TYR A 108 -7.38 19.07 -9.65
N HIS A 109 -6.26 18.37 -9.80
CA HIS A 109 -5.08 18.88 -10.49
C HIS A 109 -5.28 19.12 -11.99
N GLN A 110 -6.27 18.47 -12.61
CA GLN A 110 -6.65 18.69 -14.01
C GLN A 110 -7.68 19.81 -14.19
N GLY A 111 -8.15 20.44 -13.11
CA GLY A 111 -9.20 21.45 -13.14
C GLY A 111 -10.63 20.88 -13.27
N GLU A 112 -10.78 19.56 -13.17
CA GLU A 112 -12.03 18.81 -13.26
C GLU A 112 -12.74 18.81 -11.90
N GLN A 113 -13.23 19.98 -11.49
CA GLN A 113 -13.75 20.23 -10.13
C GLN A 113 -14.98 19.37 -9.79
N ALA A 114 -15.88 19.15 -10.75
CA ALA A 114 -17.11 18.38 -10.54
C ALA A 114 -16.78 16.90 -10.28
N GLU A 115 -15.85 16.34 -11.06
CA GLU A 115 -15.35 14.99 -10.96
C GLU A 115 -14.57 14.79 -9.66
N SER A 116 -13.72 15.74 -9.29
CA SER A 116 -13.01 15.72 -8.00
C SER A 116 -13.98 15.67 -6.82
N GLN A 117 -15.01 16.51 -6.84
CA GLN A 117 -16.05 16.54 -5.82
C GLN A 117 -16.89 15.24 -5.80
N ALA A 118 -17.13 14.62 -6.97
CA ALA A 118 -17.84 13.35 -7.06
C ALA A 118 -17.04 12.22 -6.38
N TYR A 119 -15.74 12.13 -6.63
CA TYR A 119 -14.87 11.15 -5.97
C TYR A 119 -14.71 11.41 -4.47
N LEU A 120 -14.60 12.67 -4.07
CA LEU A 120 -14.60 13.05 -2.65
C LEU A 120 -15.87 12.56 -1.94
N SER A 121 -17.04 12.73 -2.57
CA SER A 121 -18.31 12.22 -2.03
C SER A 121 -18.32 10.69 -1.92
N LYS A 122 -17.72 9.97 -2.86
CA LYS A 122 -17.57 8.50 -2.76
C LYS A 122 -16.69 8.10 -1.58
N VAL A 123 -15.58 8.80 -1.34
CA VAL A 123 -14.74 8.54 -0.15
C VAL A 123 -15.56 8.71 1.13
N TYR A 124 -16.33 9.81 1.25
CA TYR A 124 -17.16 10.03 2.43
C TYR A 124 -18.29 9.00 2.59
N ALA A 125 -18.90 8.55 1.50
CA ALA A 125 -19.89 7.48 1.54
C ALA A 125 -19.28 6.19 2.09
N LEU A 126 -18.12 5.77 1.57
CA LEU A 126 -17.41 4.58 2.04
C LEU A 126 -16.99 4.70 3.51
N MET A 127 -16.47 5.84 3.94
CA MET A 127 -16.08 6.03 5.34
C MET A 127 -17.28 6.10 6.29
N THR A 128 -18.48 6.42 5.79
CA THR A 128 -19.72 6.40 6.57
C THR A 128 -20.27 4.97 6.68
N GLU A 129 -20.23 4.20 5.59
CA GLU A 129 -20.69 2.81 5.54
C GLU A 129 -19.73 1.86 6.29
N TYR A 130 -18.43 2.11 6.20
CA TYR A 130 -17.35 1.34 6.81
C TYR A 130 -16.55 2.25 7.76
N PRO A 131 -17.12 2.63 8.93
CA PRO A 131 -16.47 3.56 9.85
C PRO A 131 -15.18 2.98 10.41
N SER A 132 -14.23 3.87 10.72
CA SER A 132 -13.02 3.48 11.43
C SER A 132 -13.34 3.08 12.88
N PRO A 133 -12.51 2.26 13.55
CA PRO A 133 -12.83 1.76 14.90
C PRO A 133 -12.96 2.86 15.95
N SER A 134 -12.26 3.99 15.76
CA SER A 134 -12.35 5.19 16.60
C SER A 134 -12.00 6.44 15.78
N GLN A 135 -12.23 7.63 16.35
CA GLN A 135 -11.97 8.91 15.67
C GLN A 135 -10.48 9.16 15.36
N ASP A 136 -9.58 8.60 16.18
CA ASP A 136 -8.13 8.77 16.03
C ASP A 136 -7.47 7.64 15.21
N GLU A 137 -8.28 6.70 14.72
CA GLU A 137 -7.81 5.53 13.99
C GLU A 137 -8.29 5.53 12.54
N LEU A 138 -7.48 4.94 11.67
CA LEU A 138 -7.87 4.71 10.28
C LEU A 138 -8.52 3.32 10.16
N HIS A 139 -9.33 3.15 9.11
CA HIS A 139 -9.81 1.84 8.71
C HIS A 139 -8.62 0.90 8.41
N PRO A 140 -8.66 -0.39 8.81
CA PRO A 140 -7.53 -1.32 8.66
C PRO A 140 -7.00 -1.45 7.22
N GLU A 141 -7.87 -1.47 6.21
CA GLU A 141 -7.48 -1.44 4.79
C GLU A 141 -6.60 -0.23 4.42
N ILE A 142 -6.90 0.95 4.98
CA ILE A 142 -6.11 2.16 4.76
C ILE A 142 -4.74 2.03 5.44
N TYR A 143 -4.69 1.47 6.65
CA TYR A 143 -3.42 1.19 7.32
C TYR A 143 -2.56 0.20 6.54
N ALA A 144 -3.17 -0.87 6.03
CA ALA A 144 -2.49 -1.90 5.27
C ALA A 144 -1.88 -1.34 3.96
N GLU A 145 -2.65 -0.58 3.17
CA GLU A 145 -2.15 0.07 1.95
C GLU A 145 -1.05 1.09 2.28
N LYS A 146 -1.24 1.92 3.30
CA LYS A 146 -0.23 2.90 3.73
C LYS A 146 1.07 2.21 4.10
N ALA A 147 1.00 1.15 4.91
CA ALA A 147 2.16 0.37 5.31
C ALA A 147 2.88 -0.24 4.10
N TRP A 148 2.13 -0.88 3.20
CA TRP A 148 2.67 -1.49 1.99
C TRP A 148 3.33 -0.48 1.07
N THR A 149 2.74 0.71 0.93
CA THR A 149 3.34 1.80 0.16
C THR A 149 4.64 2.27 0.82
N LEU A 150 4.62 2.57 2.12
CA LEU A 150 5.77 3.12 2.84
C LEU A 150 7.00 2.18 2.82
N MET A 151 6.82 0.86 2.80
CA MET A 151 7.95 -0.09 2.73
C MET A 151 8.77 0.04 1.44
N LYS A 152 8.26 0.70 0.39
CA LYS A 152 8.98 0.90 -0.87
C LYS A 152 9.88 2.16 -0.84
N PHE A 153 9.74 3.04 0.16
CA PHE A 153 10.43 4.33 0.25
C PHE A 153 11.71 4.27 1.10
N ASN A 154 12.08 5.39 1.71
CA ASN A 154 13.32 5.56 2.48
C ASN A 154 13.27 4.79 3.82
N ARG A 155 14.38 4.80 4.58
CA ARG A 155 14.51 4.03 5.82
C ARG A 155 13.48 4.43 6.87
N GLU A 156 13.21 5.72 7.04
CA GLU A 156 12.25 6.24 8.02
C GLU A 156 10.83 5.75 7.69
N LYS A 157 10.43 5.86 6.42
CA LYS A 157 9.14 5.34 5.96
C LYS A 157 9.03 3.82 6.13
N LYS A 158 10.10 3.06 5.84
CA LYS A 158 10.13 1.60 6.08
C LYS A 158 9.93 1.24 7.55
N GLN A 159 10.44 2.06 8.46
CA GLN A 159 10.28 1.84 9.90
C GLN A 159 8.83 2.07 10.34
N LEU A 160 8.19 3.14 9.84
CA LEU A 160 6.76 3.40 10.04
C LEU A 160 5.86 2.32 9.43
N ALA A 161 6.27 1.69 8.33
CA ALA A 161 5.49 0.64 7.68
C ALA A 161 5.18 -0.53 8.63
N ALA A 162 6.16 -0.96 9.43
CA ALA A 162 5.94 -2.05 10.40
C ALA A 162 4.86 -1.68 11.42
N ASP A 163 4.91 -0.46 11.97
CA ASP A 163 3.93 0.03 12.93
C ASP A 163 2.51 0.10 12.35
N TYR A 164 2.37 0.54 11.09
CA TYR A 164 1.07 0.60 10.43
C TYR A 164 0.49 -0.80 10.13
N PHE A 165 1.31 -1.75 9.68
CA PHE A 165 0.85 -3.13 9.55
C PHE A 165 0.41 -3.70 10.89
N GLN A 166 1.17 -3.46 11.96
CA GLN A 166 0.83 -3.94 13.30
C GLN A 166 -0.54 -3.40 13.77
N ARG A 167 -0.87 -2.15 13.43
CA ARG A 167 -2.20 -1.56 13.71
C ARG A 167 -3.30 -2.24 12.89
N ALA A 168 -3.09 -2.46 11.60
CA ALA A 168 -4.04 -3.15 10.73
C ALA A 168 -4.32 -4.59 11.23
N ILE A 169 -3.26 -5.35 11.52
CA ILE A 169 -3.34 -6.75 12.00
C ILE A 169 -4.05 -6.83 13.36
N ARG A 170 -3.82 -5.87 14.27
CA ARG A 170 -4.55 -5.85 15.55
C ARG A 170 -6.06 -5.75 15.35
N MET A 171 -6.50 -5.05 14.30
CA MET A 171 -7.92 -4.86 13.98
C MET A 171 -8.49 -6.05 13.21
N GLN A 172 -7.71 -6.65 12.32
CA GLN A 172 -8.09 -7.84 11.55
C GLN A 172 -6.91 -8.82 11.50
N PRO A 173 -6.81 -9.72 12.50
CA PRO A 173 -5.65 -10.60 12.63
C PRO A 173 -5.60 -11.69 11.56
N ASP A 174 -6.74 -12.05 10.95
CA ASP A 174 -6.84 -13.17 10.02
C ASP A 174 -6.26 -12.86 8.62
N MET A 175 -5.81 -11.62 8.38
CA MET A 175 -5.27 -11.17 7.11
C MET A 175 -3.81 -11.64 6.93
N VAL A 176 -3.65 -12.83 6.36
CA VAL A 176 -2.36 -13.51 6.13
C VAL A 176 -1.39 -12.62 5.35
N GLU A 177 -1.86 -11.95 4.29
CA GLU A 177 -1.04 -11.10 3.44
C GLU A 177 -0.49 -9.88 4.18
N TRP A 178 -1.21 -9.39 5.21
CA TRP A 178 -0.72 -8.31 6.07
C TRP A 178 0.32 -8.80 7.04
N GLN A 179 0.15 -10.00 7.60
CA GLN A 179 1.14 -10.62 8.49
C GLN A 179 2.46 -10.86 7.75
N SER A 180 2.42 -11.46 6.56
CA SER A 180 3.60 -11.66 5.72
C SER A 180 4.27 -10.33 5.36
N SER A 181 3.47 -9.33 4.99
CA SER A 181 3.99 -7.99 4.64
C SER A 181 4.62 -7.26 5.84
N HIS A 182 4.08 -7.46 7.05
CA HIS A 182 4.68 -6.96 8.28
C HIS A 182 6.07 -7.56 8.52
N VAL A 183 6.22 -8.87 8.35
CA VAL A 183 7.52 -9.53 8.48
C VAL A 183 8.50 -9.04 7.41
N LEU A 184 8.05 -8.88 6.16
CA LEU A 184 8.87 -8.29 5.09
C LEU A 184 9.29 -6.85 5.41
N ALA A 185 8.43 -6.04 6.03
CA ALA A 185 8.77 -4.70 6.49
C ALA A 185 9.89 -4.75 7.56
N LEU A 186 9.79 -5.65 8.54
CA LEU A 186 10.83 -5.86 9.54
C LEU A 186 12.15 -6.26 8.87
N VAL A 187 12.17 -7.29 8.02
CA VAL A 187 13.38 -7.75 7.32
C VAL A 187 14.05 -6.60 6.55
N ASN A 188 13.27 -5.78 5.86
CA ASN A 188 13.75 -4.61 5.13
C ASN A 188 14.44 -3.57 6.03
N VAL A 189 13.89 -3.30 7.22
CA VAL A 189 14.51 -2.38 8.19
C VAL A 189 15.86 -2.93 8.66
N PHE A 190 15.96 -4.24 8.91
CA PHE A 190 17.18 -4.87 9.41
C PHE A 190 18.28 -4.96 8.35
N LYS A 191 17.97 -5.33 7.10
CA LYS A 191 18.94 -5.33 5.98
C LYS A 191 19.63 -3.97 5.81
N HIS A 192 18.95 -2.86 6.12
CA HIS A 192 19.50 -1.50 6.05
C HIS A 192 20.19 -1.01 7.32
N SER A 193 20.21 -1.81 8.39
CA SER A 193 20.79 -1.43 9.68
C SER A 193 22.22 -1.95 9.91
N ASN A 194 22.79 -2.70 8.96
CA ASN A 194 24.09 -3.40 9.10
C ASN A 194 24.19 -4.29 10.35
N LYS A 195 23.05 -4.70 10.93
CA LYS A 195 22.97 -5.64 12.03
C LYS A 195 22.62 -7.01 11.48
N ASN A 196 23.20 -8.05 12.09
CA ASN A 196 22.77 -9.42 11.83
C ASN A 196 21.28 -9.54 12.14
N LEU A 197 20.54 -10.25 11.29
CA LEU A 197 19.13 -10.52 11.50
C LEU A 197 18.95 -11.18 12.87
N SER A 198 18.11 -10.61 13.75
CA SER A 198 17.91 -11.16 15.10
C SER A 198 17.35 -12.58 15.03
N GLY A 199 17.53 -13.38 16.10
CA GLY A 199 16.85 -14.67 16.22
C GLY A 199 15.32 -14.53 16.14
N ASP A 200 14.79 -13.49 16.78
CA ASP A 200 13.36 -13.17 16.80
C ASP A 200 12.75 -12.94 15.41
N ILE A 201 13.44 -12.22 14.51
CA ILE A 201 12.91 -11.99 13.16
C ILE A 201 12.95 -13.25 12.31
N LEU A 202 14.01 -14.07 12.46
CA LEU A 202 14.09 -15.32 11.73
C LEU A 202 12.94 -16.26 12.11
N GLU A 203 12.60 -16.31 13.40
CA GLU A 203 11.43 -17.07 13.86
C GLU A 203 10.13 -16.50 13.29
N LYS A 204 9.96 -15.17 13.26
CA LYS A 204 8.79 -14.53 12.61
C LYS A 204 8.71 -14.85 11.12
N MET A 205 9.84 -14.92 10.41
CA MET A 205 9.90 -15.31 9.00
C MET A 205 9.46 -16.77 8.81
N LYS A 206 9.93 -17.67 9.67
CA LYS A 206 9.52 -19.08 9.64
C LYS A 206 8.00 -19.20 9.82
N ILE A 207 7.45 -18.58 10.86
CA ILE A 207 6.01 -18.61 11.15
C ILE A 207 5.22 -18.02 9.98
N ALA A 208 5.60 -16.86 9.46
CA ALA A 208 4.89 -16.24 8.34
C ALA A 208 4.96 -17.09 7.06
N LYS A 209 6.10 -17.76 6.78
CA LYS A 209 6.22 -18.72 5.66
C LYS A 209 5.26 -19.90 5.81
N GLU A 210 5.09 -20.41 7.03
CA GLU A 210 4.16 -21.52 7.31
C GLU A 210 2.69 -21.09 7.15
N HIS A 211 2.36 -19.84 7.48
CA HIS A 211 1.01 -19.29 7.34
C HIS A 211 0.69 -18.83 5.91
N ASP A 212 1.70 -18.49 5.11
CA ASP A 212 1.59 -17.98 3.74
C ASP A 212 2.51 -18.79 2.79
N PRO A 213 2.22 -20.08 2.57
CA PRO A 213 3.11 -20.99 1.82
C PRO A 213 3.25 -20.62 0.34
N GLU A 214 2.30 -19.86 -0.22
CA GLU A 214 2.32 -19.41 -1.61
C GLU A 214 3.20 -18.18 -1.81
N ASN A 215 3.65 -17.53 -0.73
CA ASN A 215 4.53 -16.36 -0.79
C ASN A 215 5.99 -16.78 -1.01
N LEU A 216 6.28 -17.11 -2.26
CA LEU A 216 7.61 -17.56 -2.70
C LEU A 216 8.70 -16.52 -2.43
N TYR A 217 8.37 -15.23 -2.41
CA TYR A 217 9.32 -14.17 -2.08
C TYR A 217 9.75 -14.24 -0.61
N LEU A 218 8.79 -14.38 0.32
CA LEU A 218 9.09 -14.57 1.74
C LEU A 218 9.89 -15.86 1.96
N ALA A 219 9.51 -16.96 1.29
CA ALA A 219 10.25 -18.21 1.35
C ALA A 219 11.71 -18.07 0.90
N ALA A 220 11.94 -17.40 -0.24
CA ALA A 220 13.29 -17.14 -0.75
C ALA A 220 14.13 -16.30 0.21
N LEU A 221 13.55 -15.25 0.80
CA LEU A 221 14.23 -14.42 1.79
C LEU A 221 14.56 -15.19 3.09
N TYR A 222 13.69 -16.10 3.51
CA TYR A 222 13.93 -16.95 4.68
C TYR A 222 15.12 -17.89 4.44
N LEU A 223 15.17 -18.56 3.28
CA LEU A 223 16.29 -19.43 2.91
C LEU A 223 17.62 -18.65 2.85
N GLU A 224 17.62 -17.44 2.27
CA GLU A 224 18.77 -16.54 2.27
C GLU A 224 19.24 -16.23 3.70
N ALA A 225 18.31 -15.89 4.60
CA ALA A 225 18.62 -15.57 5.99
C ALA A 225 19.20 -16.78 6.78
N CYS A 226 18.67 -17.98 6.55
CA CYS A 226 19.17 -19.22 7.15
C CYS A 226 20.60 -19.54 6.68
N ALA A 227 20.87 -19.40 5.38
CA ALA A 227 22.19 -19.59 4.80
C ALA A 227 23.22 -18.62 5.40
N MET A 228 22.85 -17.35 5.58
CA MET A 228 23.73 -16.35 6.21
C MET A 228 24.06 -16.66 7.69
N LYS A 229 23.19 -17.37 8.41
CA LYS A 229 23.43 -17.80 9.81
C LYS A 229 24.14 -19.15 9.92
N GLY A 230 24.40 -19.84 8.81
CA GLY A 230 25.00 -21.18 8.82
C GLY A 230 24.08 -22.27 9.38
N GLN A 231 22.76 -22.06 9.36
CA GLN A 231 21.80 -23.11 9.69
C GLN A 231 21.70 -24.09 8.53
N LYS A 232 21.91 -25.38 8.80
CA LYS A 232 21.70 -26.46 7.83
C LYS A 232 20.21 -26.65 7.60
N ILE A 233 19.76 -26.42 6.36
CA ILE A 233 18.38 -26.62 5.93
C ILE A 233 18.34 -27.98 5.21
N GLU A 234 18.34 -29.07 5.99
CA GLU A 234 18.44 -30.43 5.40
C GLU A 234 17.08 -30.97 4.89
N ASP A 235 15.94 -30.33 5.22
CA ASP A 235 14.59 -30.84 4.90
C ASP A 235 13.61 -29.86 4.20
N GLU A 236 14.00 -28.64 3.80
CA GLU A 236 13.03 -27.63 3.29
C GLU A 236 12.97 -27.49 1.75
N ALA A 237 13.66 -28.36 1.00
CA ALA A 237 13.60 -28.40 -0.46
C ALA A 237 12.78 -29.62 -0.93
N GLN A 238 11.47 -29.59 -0.71
CA GLN A 238 10.50 -30.49 -1.34
C GLN A 238 9.32 -29.70 -1.89
#